data_AF-A0A101FJW4-F1
#
_entry.id   AF-A0A101FJW4-F1
#
_cell.length_a   1.000
_cell.length_b   1.000
_cell.length_c   1.000
_cell.angle_alpha   90.00
_cell.angle_beta   90.00
_cell.angle_gamma   90.00
#
_symmetry.space_group_name_H-M   'P 1'
#
loop_
_entity.id
_entity.type
_entity.pdbx_description
1 polymer ?
#
loop_
_entity_poly.entity_id
_entity_poly.type
_entity_poly.pdbx_seq_one_letter_code
_entity_poly.pdbx_strand_id
1 'polypeptide(L)'
;MNLARWNYYVQGFFLKFERVLYILIGLGILIATGFIIFYGFKTILAIPTYVNFTEGIIKVLDKFLIAMMFLEVFYTLQVIFGEEYKLKCLEPFLLVGIIALVRRLLIVGFEIAHTSSFDPERFKYYLFEILVIGILILMLIGGIAILRKLRVGR
;
A
#
# COMPACT_ATOMS: atom_id res chain seq x y z
N MET A 1 -43.82 10.10 -14.20
CA MET A 1 -42.91 9.78 -15.33
C MET A 1 -41.85 10.89 -15.45
N ASN A 2 -40.82 10.91 -14.59
CA ASN A 2 -39.67 11.86 -14.72
C ASN A 2 -38.43 11.57 -13.85
N LEU A 3 -38.44 10.52 -13.00
CA LEU A 3 -37.29 10.21 -12.13
C LEU A 3 -36.17 9.41 -12.84
N ALA A 4 -36.50 8.64 -13.89
CA ALA A 4 -35.53 7.81 -14.60
C ALA A 4 -34.55 8.60 -15.49
N ARG A 5 -34.96 9.76 -16.05
CA ARG A 5 -34.10 10.61 -16.90
C ARG A 5 -33.09 11.44 -16.11
N TRP A 6 -33.42 11.83 -14.88
CA TRP A 6 -32.50 12.61 -14.04
C TRP A 6 -31.32 11.77 -13.54
N ASN A 7 -31.57 10.49 -13.23
CA ASN A 7 -30.54 9.54 -12.80
C ASN A 7 -29.46 9.30 -13.88
N TYR A 8 -29.83 9.36 -15.16
CA TYR A 8 -28.90 9.13 -16.28
C TYR A 8 -27.90 10.28 -16.46
N TYR A 9 -28.35 11.54 -16.31
CA TYR A 9 -27.45 12.71 -16.40
C TYR A 9 -26.52 12.83 -15.20
N VAL A 10 -27.03 12.57 -13.99
CA VAL A 10 -26.23 12.61 -12.77
C VAL A 10 -25.18 11.49 -12.78
N GLN A 11 -25.53 10.28 -13.20
CA GLN A 11 -24.56 9.18 -13.35
C GLN A 11 -23.45 9.50 -14.36
N GLY A 12 -23.79 10.08 -15.52
CA GLY A 12 -22.78 10.44 -16.53
C GLY A 12 -21.78 11.51 -16.06
N PHE A 13 -22.23 12.48 -15.26
CA PHE A 13 -21.37 13.50 -14.68
C PHE A 13 -20.48 12.92 -13.57
N PHE A 14 -21.05 12.11 -12.68
CA PHE A 14 -20.31 11.44 -11.60
C PHE A 14 -19.19 10.54 -12.14
N LEU A 15 -19.46 9.75 -13.19
CA LEU A 15 -18.46 8.86 -13.79
C LEU A 15 -17.28 9.62 -14.43
N LYS A 16 -17.54 10.78 -15.05
CA LYS A 16 -16.47 11.64 -15.56
C LYS A 16 -15.65 12.27 -14.43
N PHE A 17 -16.31 12.75 -13.38
CA PHE A 17 -15.64 13.37 -12.24
C PHE A 17 -14.77 12.36 -11.48
N GLU A 18 -15.29 11.16 -11.23
CA GLU A 18 -14.55 10.04 -10.64
C GLU A 18 -13.28 9.72 -11.44
N ARG A 19 -13.39 9.63 -12.78
CA ARG A 19 -12.24 9.40 -13.65
C ARG A 19 -11.17 10.50 -13.54
N VAL A 20 -11.57 11.77 -13.44
CA VAL A 20 -10.65 12.89 -13.27
C VAL A 20 -9.91 12.80 -11.93
N LEU A 21 -10.62 12.48 -10.84
CA LEU A 21 -10.03 12.31 -9.52
C LEU A 21 -8.99 11.18 -9.50
N TYR A 22 -9.30 10.03 -10.11
CA TYR A 22 -8.32 8.94 -10.17
C TYR A 22 -7.08 9.27 -11.00
N ILE A 23 -7.22 9.97 -12.13
CA ILE A 23 -6.06 10.44 -12.90
C ILE A 23 -5.21 11.38 -12.04
N LEU A 24 -5.83 12.30 -11.30
CA LEU A 24 -5.14 13.22 -10.42
C LEU A 24 -4.39 12.47 -9.30
N ILE A 25 -5.04 11.51 -8.65
CA ILE A 25 -4.41 10.67 -7.62
C ILE A 25 -3.25 9.85 -8.21
N GLY A 26 -3.48 9.19 -9.35
CA GLY A 26 -2.44 8.40 -10.02
C GLY A 26 -1.22 9.24 -10.41
N LEU A 27 -1.45 10.44 -10.95
CA LEU A 27 -0.39 11.39 -11.26
C LEU A 27 0.36 11.83 -9.99
N GLY A 28 -0.36 12.15 -8.91
CA GLY A 28 0.22 12.54 -7.63
C GLY A 28 1.11 11.45 -7.03
N ILE A 29 0.65 10.19 -7.07
CA ILE A 29 1.44 9.05 -6.60
C ILE A 29 2.69 8.84 -7.46
N LEU A 30 2.59 8.99 -8.78
CA LEU A 30 3.72 8.85 -9.68
C LEU A 30 4.79 9.91 -9.41
N ILE A 31 4.37 11.17 -9.24
CA ILE A 31 5.27 12.28 -8.87
C ILE A 31 5.93 12.00 -7.51
N ALA A 32 5.15 11.64 -6.49
CA ALA A 32 5.68 11.34 -5.16
C ALA A 32 6.70 10.19 -5.20
N THR A 33 6.39 9.11 -5.93
CA THR A 33 7.31 7.98 -6.15
C THR A 33 8.63 8.46 -6.77
N GLY A 34 8.55 9.30 -7.81
CA GLY A 34 9.73 9.87 -8.47
C GLY A 34 10.61 10.67 -7.50
N PHE A 35 10.01 11.51 -6.65
CA PHE A 35 10.73 12.23 -5.61
C PHE A 35 11.41 11.29 -4.62
N ILE A 36 10.69 10.28 -4.11
CA ILE A 36 11.25 9.34 -3.13
C ILE A 36 12.45 8.59 -3.73
N ILE A 37 12.34 8.12 -4.97
CA ILE A 37 13.45 7.45 -5.68
C ILE A 37 14.64 8.39 -5.81
N PHE A 38 14.41 9.65 -6.20
CA PHE A 38 15.47 10.65 -6.31
C PHE A 38 16.21 10.89 -4.98
N TYR A 39 15.46 11.03 -3.88
CA TYR A 39 16.06 11.14 -2.54
C TYR A 39 16.76 9.85 -2.10
N GLY A 40 16.24 8.68 -2.46
CA GLY A 40 16.88 7.39 -2.23
C GLY A 40 18.26 7.31 -2.90
N PHE A 41 18.36 7.73 -4.16
CA PHE A 41 19.65 7.83 -4.88
C PHE A 41 20.63 8.80 -4.22
N LYS A 42 20.17 9.98 -3.79
CA LYS A 42 21.02 10.90 -3.02
C LYS A 42 21.52 10.28 -1.71
N THR A 43 20.67 9.50 -1.05
CA THR A 43 21.03 8.81 0.21
C THR A 43 22.10 7.75 -0.03
N ILE A 44 22.04 7.02 -1.15
CA ILE A 44 23.10 6.07 -1.56
C ILE A 44 24.45 6.76 -1.71
N LEU A 45 24.49 7.90 -2.39
CA LEU A 45 25.72 8.66 -2.59
C LEU A 45 26.29 9.23 -1.28
N ALA A 46 25.44 9.43 -0.28
CA ALA A 46 25.82 9.89 1.06
C ALA A 46 26.17 8.76 2.04
N ILE A 47 26.08 7.48 1.64
CA ILE A 47 26.48 6.34 2.50
C ILE A 47 27.89 6.51 3.12
N PRO A 48 28.96 6.88 2.37
CA PRO A 48 30.30 7.00 2.94
C PRO A 48 30.45 8.13 3.96
N THR A 49 29.45 9.00 4.10
CA THR A 49 29.46 10.10 5.06
C THR A 49 28.86 9.72 6.42
N TYR A 50 28.20 8.56 6.53
CA TYR A 50 27.66 8.08 7.81
C TYR A 50 28.73 7.37 8.64
N VAL A 51 28.71 7.62 9.95
CA VAL A 51 29.64 7.00 10.92
C VAL A 51 29.48 5.48 10.96
N ASN A 52 28.25 4.98 10.77
CA ASN A 52 27.92 3.56 10.72
C ASN A 52 27.42 3.19 9.32
N PHE A 53 28.17 2.35 8.60
CA PHE A 53 27.81 1.87 7.26
C PHE A 53 26.43 1.20 7.22
N THR A 54 26.10 0.42 8.26
CA THR A 54 24.80 -0.23 8.42
C THR A 54 23.67 0.79 8.40
N GLU A 55 23.78 1.88 9.18
CA GLU A 55 22.77 2.95 9.27
C GLU A 55 22.50 3.63 7.92
N GLY A 56 23.53 3.77 7.08
CA GLY A 56 23.38 4.27 5.71
C GLY A 56 22.53 3.35 4.84
N ILE A 57 22.79 2.03 4.89
CA ILE A 57 22.01 1.03 4.14
C ILE A 57 20.56 0.99 4.61
N ILE A 58 20.33 1.08 5.93
CA ILE A 58 18.99 1.16 6.52
C ILE A 58 18.17 2.30 5.88
N LYS A 59 18.74 3.51 5.89
CA LYS A 59 18.04 4.70 5.39
C LYS A 59 17.75 4.60 3.90
N VAL A 60 18.64 3.96 3.14
CA VAL A 60 18.38 3.66 1.73
C VAL A 60 17.22 2.69 1.59
N LEU A 61 17.26 1.56 2.30
CA LEU A 61 16.22 0.53 2.26
C LEU A 61 14.85 1.12 2.61
N ASP A 62 14.77 1.98 3.63
CA ASP A 62 13.55 2.72 4.00
C ASP A 62 12.99 3.55 2.83
N LYS A 63 13.83 4.36 2.15
CA LYS A 63 13.37 5.15 0.98
C LYS A 63 12.87 4.27 -0.16
N PHE A 64 13.54 3.17 -0.47
CA PHE A 64 13.10 2.25 -1.52
C PHE A 64 11.85 1.46 -1.13
N LEU A 65 11.71 1.08 0.15
CA LEU A 65 10.49 0.48 0.70
C LEU A 65 9.31 1.45 0.59
N ILE A 66 9.50 2.74 0.90
CA ILE A 66 8.47 3.76 0.73
C ILE A 66 8.15 3.96 -0.76
N ALA A 67 9.14 4.02 -1.66
CA ALA A 67 8.88 4.13 -3.10
C ALA A 67 8.04 2.95 -3.62
N MET A 68 8.37 1.73 -3.20
CA MET A 68 7.57 0.55 -3.49
C MET A 68 6.14 0.66 -2.93
N MET A 69 5.88 1.44 -1.86
CA MET A 69 4.53 1.60 -1.27
C MET A 69 3.65 2.33 -2.24
N PHE A 70 4.19 3.41 -2.76
CA PHE A 70 3.49 4.26 -3.69
C PHE A 70 3.26 3.52 -5.02
N LEU A 71 4.24 2.75 -5.50
CA LEU A 71 4.07 1.90 -6.67
C LEU A 71 2.95 0.86 -6.49
N GLU A 72 2.85 0.25 -5.31
CA GLU A 72 1.80 -0.72 -5.01
C GLU A 72 0.40 -0.09 -4.97
N VAL A 73 0.28 1.08 -4.34
CA VAL A 73 -0.98 1.84 -4.38
C VAL A 73 -1.30 2.25 -5.81
N PHE A 74 -0.32 2.66 -6.62
CA PHE A 74 -0.51 2.98 -8.02
C PHE A 74 -0.99 1.78 -8.85
N TYR A 75 -0.39 0.61 -8.65
CA TYR A 75 -0.86 -0.64 -9.27
C TYR A 75 -2.32 -0.93 -8.90
N THR A 76 -2.68 -0.71 -7.64
CA THR A 76 -4.07 -0.89 -7.18
C THR A 76 -5.05 0.04 -7.90
N LEU A 77 -4.67 1.32 -8.09
CA LEU A 77 -5.46 2.27 -8.86
C LEU A 77 -5.63 1.83 -10.31
N GLN A 78 -4.58 1.29 -10.92
CA GLN A 78 -4.66 0.75 -12.28
C GLN A 78 -5.61 -0.45 -12.34
N VAL A 79 -5.54 -1.38 -11.39
CA VAL A 79 -6.39 -2.58 -11.36
C VAL A 79 -7.86 -2.23 -11.10
N ILE A 80 -8.15 -1.23 -10.27
CA ILE A 80 -9.53 -0.76 -10.04
C ILE A 80 -10.13 -0.14 -11.31
N PHE A 81 -9.31 0.55 -12.11
CA PHE A 81 -9.78 1.28 -13.29
C PHE A 81 -9.75 0.45 -14.60
N GLY A 82 -8.79 -0.48 -14.73
CA GLY A 82 -8.54 -1.27 -15.94
C GLY A 82 -9.61 -2.33 -16.17
N GLU A 83 -10.84 -1.91 -16.52
CA GLU A 83 -11.97 -2.61 -17.16
C GLU A 83 -12.32 -4.08 -16.81
N GLU A 84 -11.63 -4.75 -15.88
CA GLU A 84 -11.89 -6.13 -15.46
C GLU A 84 -13.01 -6.16 -14.40
N TYR A 85 -14.24 -5.98 -14.88
CA TYR A 85 -15.50 -6.47 -14.32
C TYR A 85 -15.79 -6.11 -12.85
N LYS A 86 -16.85 -5.31 -12.63
CA LYS A 86 -17.45 -4.88 -11.35
C LYS A 86 -17.67 -5.95 -10.25
N LEU A 87 -17.41 -7.22 -10.53
CA LEU A 87 -17.51 -8.37 -9.60
C LEU A 87 -16.15 -8.95 -9.18
N LYS A 88 -15.05 -8.53 -9.82
CA LYS A 88 -13.68 -8.96 -9.52
C LYS A 88 -12.94 -8.00 -8.58
N CYS A 89 -13.40 -6.76 -8.39
CA CYS A 89 -12.63 -5.71 -7.70
C CYS A 89 -12.25 -6.01 -6.23
N LEU A 90 -13.00 -6.86 -5.51
CA LEU A 90 -12.74 -7.09 -4.09
C LEU A 90 -11.51 -7.99 -3.84
N GLU A 91 -11.24 -8.95 -4.73
CA GLU A 91 -10.08 -9.85 -4.62
C GLU A 91 -8.73 -9.12 -4.79
N PRO A 92 -8.50 -8.27 -5.82
CA PRO A 92 -7.27 -7.50 -5.93
C PRO A 92 -7.13 -6.45 -4.83
N PHE A 93 -8.23 -5.86 -4.34
CA PHE A 93 -8.16 -4.94 -3.20
C PHE A 93 -7.66 -5.63 -1.93
N LEU A 94 -8.18 -6.83 -1.62
CA LEU A 94 -7.73 -7.61 -0.48
C LEU A 94 -6.27 -8.07 -0.62
N LEU A 95 -5.84 -8.44 -1.83
CA LEU A 95 -4.44 -8.79 -2.12
C LEU A 95 -3.51 -7.60 -1.84
N VAL A 96 -3.86 -6.41 -2.30
CA VAL A 96 -3.10 -5.18 -2.02
C VAL A 96 -3.05 -4.90 -0.51
N GLY A 97 -4.18 -5.06 0.20
CA GLY A 97 -4.21 -4.92 1.65
C GLY A 97 -3.25 -5.88 2.37
N ILE A 98 -3.17 -7.13 1.91
CA ILE A 98 -2.21 -8.11 2.44
C ILE A 98 -0.77 -7.66 2.16
N ILE A 99 -0.45 -7.23 0.93
CA ILE A 99 0.93 -6.84 0.60
C ILE A 99 1.35 -5.59 1.39
N ALA A 100 0.44 -4.63 1.61
CA ALA A 100 0.68 -3.46 2.45
C ALA A 100 1.00 -3.85 3.91
N LEU A 101 0.28 -4.83 4.47
CA LEU A 101 0.54 -5.33 5.82
C LEU A 101 1.86 -6.11 5.92
N VAL A 102 2.15 -6.97 4.94
CA VAL A 102 3.42 -7.72 4.86
C VAL A 102 4.60 -6.75 4.83
N ARG A 103 4.49 -5.65 4.10
CA ARG A 103 5.52 -4.62 4.10
C ARG A 103 5.72 -3.96 5.45
N ARG A 104 4.65 -3.61 6.17
CA ARG A 104 4.78 -3.05 7.55
C ARG A 104 5.47 -4.05 8.46
N LEU A 105 5.14 -5.34 8.33
CA LEU A 105 5.81 -6.40 9.07
C LEU A 105 7.32 -6.45 8.80
N LEU A 106 7.76 -6.28 7.54
CA LEU A 106 9.18 -6.22 7.18
C LEU A 106 9.89 -5.00 7.77
N ILE A 107 9.27 -3.82 7.71
CA ILE A 107 9.83 -2.58 8.27
C ILE A 107 9.99 -2.71 9.79
N VAL A 108 8.94 -3.17 10.48
CA VAL A 108 8.96 -3.33 11.93
C VAL A 108 9.99 -4.39 12.36
N GLY A 109 10.05 -5.53 11.67
CA GLY A 109 11.06 -6.56 11.96
C GLY A 109 12.50 -6.04 11.79
N PHE A 110 12.70 -5.17 10.81
CA PHE A 110 13.97 -4.53 10.57
C PHE A 110 14.33 -3.47 11.63
N GLU A 111 13.36 -2.62 12.05
CA GLU A 111 13.54 -1.65 13.13
C GLU A 111 13.94 -2.33 14.45
N ILE A 112 13.30 -3.46 14.77
CA ILE A 112 13.62 -4.26 15.96
C ILE A 112 15.06 -4.80 15.89
N ALA A 113 15.48 -5.32 14.73
CA ALA A 113 16.80 -5.91 14.56
C ALA A 113 17.96 -4.90 14.67
N HIS A 114 17.68 -3.62 14.39
CA HIS A 114 18.68 -2.54 14.37
C HIS A 114 18.52 -1.51 15.49
N THR A 115 17.58 -1.72 16.40
CA THR A 115 17.46 -0.88 17.59
C THR A 115 18.62 -1.19 18.54
N SER A 116 19.57 -0.25 18.64
CA SER A 116 20.77 -0.37 19.48
C SER A 116 20.53 -0.10 20.97
N SER A 117 19.32 0.36 21.34
CA SER A 117 18.93 0.70 22.71
C SER A 117 17.72 -0.14 23.11
N PHE A 118 17.92 -1.11 24.00
CA PHE A 118 16.85 -1.92 24.56
C PHE A 118 15.99 -1.08 25.52
N ASP A 119 14.93 -0.48 24.98
CA ASP A 119 13.86 0.14 25.76
C ASP A 119 12.70 -0.87 25.91
N PRO A 120 12.43 -1.40 27.12
CA PRO A 120 11.40 -2.40 27.36
C PRO A 120 10.00 -1.94 26.94
N GLU A 121 9.70 -0.64 27.02
CA GLU A 121 8.39 -0.12 26.63
C GLU A 121 8.21 -0.15 25.11
N ARG A 122 9.19 0.33 24.36
CA ARG A 122 9.18 0.29 22.89
C ARG A 122 9.11 -1.14 22.35
N PHE A 123 9.81 -2.07 22.98
CA PHE A 123 9.77 -3.47 22.57
C PHE A 123 8.36 -4.08 22.72
N LYS A 124 7.62 -3.72 23.78
CA LYS A 124 6.22 -4.15 23.95
C LYS A 124 5.31 -3.56 22.88
N TYR A 125 5.50 -2.31 22.49
CA TYR A 125 4.76 -1.69 21.38
C TYR A 125 5.01 -2.42 20.07
N TYR A 126 6.27 -2.74 19.75
CA TYR A 126 6.62 -3.49 18.55
C TYR A 126 6.03 -4.90 18.53
N LEU A 127 6.04 -5.62 19.65
CA LEU A 127 5.39 -6.93 19.77
C LEU A 127 3.88 -6.84 19.53
N PHE A 128 3.22 -5.83 20.13
CA PHE A 128 1.79 -5.63 19.94
C PHE A 128 1.46 -5.26 18.49
N GLU A 129 2.28 -4.42 17.87
CA GLU A 129 2.14 -4.04 16.48
C GLU A 129 2.25 -5.26 15.54
N ILE A 130 3.28 -6.10 15.72
CA ILE A 130 3.44 -7.35 14.95
C ILE A 130 2.23 -8.27 15.13
N LEU A 131 1.73 -8.41 16.37
CA LEU A 131 0.57 -9.23 16.68
C LEU A 131 -0.69 -8.72 15.96
N VAL A 132 -0.95 -7.42 16.01
CA VAL A 132 -2.09 -6.80 15.33
C VAL A 132 -1.98 -6.98 13.82
N ILE A 133 -0.81 -6.72 13.23
CA ILE A 133 -0.58 -6.91 11.78
C ILE A 133 -0.80 -8.38 11.39
N GLY A 134 -0.29 -9.33 12.18
CA GLY A 134 -0.48 -10.76 11.94
C GLY A 134 -1.97 -11.16 11.93
N ILE A 135 -2.75 -10.67 12.90
CA ILE A 135 -4.19 -10.91 12.96
C ILE A 135 -4.90 -10.31 11.74
N LEU A 136 -4.54 -9.08 11.35
CA LEU A 136 -5.13 -8.42 10.18
C LEU A 136 -4.85 -9.20 8.89
N ILE A 137 -3.62 -9.70 8.70
CA ILE A 137 -3.26 -10.54 7.55
C ILE A 137 -4.15 -11.79 7.53
N LEU A 138 -4.31 -12.48 8.66
CA LEU A 138 -5.15 -13.67 8.77
C LEU A 138 -6.62 -13.36 8.45
N MET A 139 -7.15 -12.23 8.93
CA MET A 139 -8.52 -11.80 8.61
C MET A 139 -8.70 -11.54 7.11
N LEU A 140 -7.74 -10.86 6.46
CA LEU A 140 -7.80 -10.59 5.02
C LEU A 140 -7.71 -11.89 4.20
N ILE A 141 -6.82 -12.81 4.58
CA ILE A 141 -6.73 -14.14 3.96
C ILE A 141 -8.05 -14.89 4.12
N GLY A 142 -8.65 -14.86 5.31
CA GLY A 142 -9.98 -15.42 5.56
C GLY A 142 -11.06 -14.81 4.67
N GLY A 143 -11.04 -13.49 4.49
CA GLY A 143 -11.92 -12.77 3.56
C GLY A 143 -11.78 -13.26 2.12
N ILE A 144 -10.54 -13.42 1.63
CA ILE A 144 -10.27 -13.96 0.28
C ILE A 144 -10.78 -15.40 0.17
N ALA A 145 -10.53 -16.24 1.17
CA ALA A 145 -10.96 -17.64 1.17
C ALA A 145 -12.50 -17.76 1.09
N ILE A 146 -13.23 -16.94 1.83
CA ILE A 146 -14.69 -16.87 1.78
C ILE A 146 -15.16 -16.41 0.40
N LEU A 147 -14.58 -15.33 -0.14
CA LEU A 147 -14.94 -14.81 -1.47
C LEU A 147 -14.67 -15.83 -2.58
N ARG A 148 -13.57 -16.56 -2.51
CA ARG A 148 -13.24 -17.62 -3.48
C ARG A 148 -14.25 -18.76 -3.40
N LYS A 149 -14.65 -19.20 -2.20
CA LYS A 149 -15.71 -20.22 -2.03
C LYS A 149 -17.05 -19.77 -2.59
N LEU A 150 -17.44 -18.51 -2.36
CA LEU A 150 -18.70 -17.94 -2.87
C LEU A 150 -18.74 -17.81 -4.40
N ARG A 151 -17.58 -17.73 -5.06
CA ARG A 151 -17.49 -17.69 -6.52
C ARG A 151 -17.50 -19.09 -7.16
N VAL A 152 -16.93 -20.11 -6.51
CA VAL A 152 -16.90 -21.51 -7.01
C VAL A 152 -18.27 -22.21 -6.90
N GLY A 153 -19.16 -21.73 -6.03
CA GLY A 153 -20.53 -22.26 -5.88
C GLY A 153 -21.57 -21.70 -6.85
N ARG A 154 -21.16 -20.98 -7.90
CA ARG A 154 -22.02 -20.43 -8.98
C ARG A 154 -21.45 -20.85 -10.33
#